data_AF-A0A538HEA8-F1
#
_entry.id   AF-A0A538HEA8-F1
#
_cell.length_a   1.000
_cell.length_b   1.000
_cell.length_c   1.000
_cell.angle_alpha   90.00
_cell.angle_beta   90.00
_cell.angle_gamma   90.00
#
_symmetry.space_group_name_H-M   'P 1'
#
loop_
_entity.id
_entity.type
_entity.pdbx_description
1 polymer ?
#
loop_
_entity_poly.entity_id
_entity_poly.type
_entity_poly.pdbx_seq_one_letter_code
_entity_poly.pdbx_strand_id
1 'polypeptide(L)'
;AMIALLPLWAMCDRWDIGGLSTNLHFQTGRPTVFVYDGHAGGVGIAERGFDAFEGWVGDTASMLDGCPCERGCPSCVQSPKCGNLNEPLDKAGALTLLQRMLASS
;
A
#
# COMPACT_ATOMS: atom_id res chain seq x y z
N ALA A 1 2.94 -2.94 -1.79
CA ALA A 1 2.73 -3.59 -0.48
C ALA A 1 1.30 -3.39 0.02
N MET A 2 0.91 -2.18 0.45
CA MET A 2 -0.40 -1.90 1.06
C MET A 2 -1.60 -2.39 0.23
N ILE A 3 -1.63 -2.08 -1.07
CA ILE A 3 -2.72 -2.52 -1.96
C ILE A 3 -2.81 -4.04 -2.15
N ALA A 4 -1.72 -4.77 -1.91
CA ALA A 4 -1.74 -6.23 -1.98
C ALA A 4 -2.38 -6.85 -0.72
N LEU A 5 -2.35 -6.13 0.41
CA LEU A 5 -2.86 -6.62 1.68
C LEU A 5 -4.27 -6.12 2.04
N LEU A 6 -4.68 -4.97 1.50
CA LEU A 6 -6.02 -4.40 1.75
C LEU A 6 -7.19 -5.38 1.47
N PRO A 7 -7.15 -6.25 0.44
CA PRO A 7 -8.20 -7.25 0.23
C PRO A 7 -8.54 -8.10 1.47
N LEU A 8 -7.56 -8.38 2.34
CA LEU A 8 -7.78 -9.14 3.57
C LEU A 8 -8.55 -8.36 4.64
N TRP A 9 -8.44 -7.03 4.62
CA TRP A 9 -9.08 -6.13 5.57
C TRP A 9 -10.45 -5.62 5.09
N ALA A 10 -10.59 -5.47 3.77
CA ALA A 10 -11.81 -5.00 3.11
C ALA A 10 -12.70 -6.12 2.55
N MET A 11 -12.25 -7.38 2.60
CA MET A 11 -12.98 -8.56 2.10
C MET A 11 -13.42 -8.41 0.63
N CYS A 12 -12.51 -7.92 -0.22
CA CYS A 12 -12.74 -7.71 -1.64
C CYS A 12 -11.76 -8.54 -2.49
N ASP A 13 -11.92 -8.54 -3.81
CA ASP A 13 -10.95 -9.16 -4.71
C ASP A 13 -9.74 -8.23 -4.90
N ARG A 14 -8.57 -8.80 -5.17
CA ARG A 14 -7.35 -8.04 -5.50
C ARG A 14 -7.49 -7.15 -6.74
N TRP A 15 -8.41 -7.49 -7.65
CA TRP A 15 -8.71 -6.74 -8.86
C TRP A 15 -9.55 -5.50 -8.60
N ASP A 16 -10.12 -5.38 -7.40
CA ASP A 16 -10.99 -4.27 -7.00
C ASP A 16 -10.22 -3.07 -6.44
N ILE A 17 -8.90 -3.15 -6.33
CA ILE A 17 -8.04 -2.11 -5.74
C ILE A 17 -6.89 -1.77 -6.69
N GLY A 18 -6.59 -0.48 -6.76
CA GLY A 18 -5.37 0.05 -7.36
C GLY A 18 -4.58 0.89 -6.38
N GLY A 19 -3.35 1.23 -6.75
CA GLY A 19 -2.57 2.21 -6.01
C GLY A 19 -1.39 2.74 -6.79
N LEU A 20 -0.89 3.89 -6.36
CA LEU A 20 0.22 4.60 -6.99
C LEU A 20 1.06 5.24 -5.89
N SER A 21 2.37 5.28 -6.07
CA SER A 21 3.27 6.05 -5.22
C SER A 21 4.08 7.00 -6.09
N THR A 22 4.18 8.26 -5.67
CA THR A 22 5.00 9.27 -6.35
C THR A 22 5.82 10.07 -5.33
N ASN A 23 7.06 10.37 -5.68
CA ASN A 23 7.97 11.15 -4.84
C ASN A 23 7.54 12.62 -4.74
N LEU A 24 6.83 13.13 -5.75
CA LEU A 24 6.30 14.49 -5.75
C LEU A 24 5.01 14.52 -6.56
N HIS A 25 3.89 14.68 -5.88
CA HIS A 25 2.61 14.86 -6.55
C HIS A 25 2.33 16.36 -6.78
N PHE A 26 1.96 16.74 -8.00
CA PHE A 26 1.80 18.14 -8.39
C PHE A 26 0.74 18.90 -7.58
N GLN A 27 -0.31 18.22 -7.12
CA GLN A 27 -1.38 18.86 -6.32
C GLN A 27 -1.04 18.95 -4.83
N THR A 28 -0.28 18.01 -4.28
CA THR A 28 0.04 18.01 -2.83
C THR A 28 1.38 18.67 -2.54
N GLY A 29 2.25 18.82 -3.54
CA GLY A 29 3.61 19.32 -3.38
C GLY A 29 4.50 18.42 -2.50
N ARG A 30 4.09 17.16 -2.28
CA ARG A 30 4.72 16.22 -1.34
C ARG A 30 4.80 14.81 -1.93
N PRO A 31 5.63 13.91 -1.35
CA PRO A 31 5.52 12.48 -1.60
C PRO A 31 4.12 12.00 -1.20
N THR A 32 3.48 11.23 -2.07
CA THR A 32 2.10 10.79 -1.87
C THR A 32 1.94 9.34 -2.30
N VAL A 33 1.28 8.56 -1.44
CA VAL A 33 0.82 7.20 -1.73
C VAL A 33 -0.70 7.25 -1.87
N PHE A 34 -1.21 6.72 -2.97
CA PHE A 34 -2.63 6.58 -3.24
C PHE A 34 -3.02 5.12 -3.18
N VAL A 35 -4.13 4.84 -2.51
CA VAL A 35 -4.86 3.57 -2.56
C VAL A 35 -6.31 3.92 -2.85
N TYR A 36 -6.89 3.26 -3.86
CA TYR A 36 -8.20 3.64 -4.37
C TYR A 36 -8.97 2.43 -4.92
N ASP A 37 -10.29 2.57 -4.93
CA ASP A 37 -11.23 1.60 -5.51
C ASP A 37 -11.02 1.50 -7.02
N GLY A 38 -10.91 0.27 -7.54
CA GLY A 38 -10.87 -0.01 -8.97
C GLY A 38 -12.22 0.20 -9.68
N HIS A 39 -13.29 0.40 -8.91
CA HIS A 39 -14.65 0.61 -9.41
C HIS A 39 -14.93 2.09 -9.66
N ALA A 40 -15.46 2.40 -10.85
CA ALA A 40 -15.90 3.75 -11.18
C ALA A 40 -17.01 4.22 -10.21
N GLY A 41 -16.83 5.41 -9.63
CA GLY A 41 -17.73 5.95 -8.61
C GLY A 41 -17.42 5.52 -7.18
N GLY A 42 -16.56 4.52 -6.99
CA GLY A 42 -16.21 3.99 -5.66
C GLY A 42 -17.31 3.09 -5.07
N VAL A 43 -16.88 2.11 -4.27
CA VAL A 43 -17.74 1.14 -3.58
C VAL A 43 -17.41 1.04 -2.09
N GLY A 44 -16.49 1.87 -1.59
CA GLY A 44 -16.16 2.00 -0.16
C GLY A 44 -14.98 1.15 0.31
N ILE A 45 -14.17 0.59 -0.60
CA ILE A 45 -13.04 -0.26 -0.23
C ILE A 45 -11.92 0.57 0.42
N ALA A 46 -11.57 1.70 -0.19
CA ALA A 46 -10.59 2.64 0.35
C ALA A 46 -11.07 3.28 1.65
N GLU A 47 -12.37 3.55 1.79
CA GLU A 47 -12.97 4.03 3.04
C GLU A 47 -12.82 2.99 4.16
N ARG A 48 -13.15 1.73 3.88
CA ARG A 48 -12.92 0.63 4.83
C ARG A 48 -11.44 0.50 5.23
N GLY A 49 -10.53 0.68 4.27
CA GLY A 49 -9.08 0.70 4.53
C GLY A 49 -8.65 1.88 5.39
N PHE A 50 -9.28 3.03 5.24
CA PHE A 50 -9.05 4.22 6.07
C PHE A 50 -9.51 3.98 7.52
N ASP A 51 -10.70 3.42 7.72
CA ASP A 51 -11.21 3.09 9.07
C ASP A 51 -10.36 2.04 9.79
N ALA A 52 -9.71 1.15 9.04
CA ALA A 52 -8.86 0.08 9.56
C ALA A 52 -7.35 0.36 9.40
N PHE A 53 -6.97 1.63 9.21
CA PHE A 53 -5.65 2.00 8.71
C PHE A 53 -4.50 1.42 9.54
N GLU A 54 -4.53 1.58 10.87
CA GLU A 54 -3.44 1.12 11.74
C GLU A 54 -3.21 -0.38 11.65
N GLY A 55 -4.28 -1.17 11.70
CA GLY A 55 -4.18 -2.63 11.60
C GLY A 55 -3.67 -3.07 10.23
N TRP A 56 -4.22 -2.49 9.16
CA TRP A 56 -3.80 -2.81 7.79
C TRP A 56 -2.34 -2.42 7.51
N VAL A 57 -1.91 -1.24 7.98
CA VAL A 57 -0.50 -0.80 7.87
C VAL A 57 0.42 -1.67 8.72
N GLY A 58 -0.02 -2.04 9.93
CA GLY A 58 0.66 -2.96 10.83
C GLY A 58 0.96 -4.30 10.17
N ASP A 59 -0.07 -4.97 9.66
CA ASP A 59 0.10 -6.26 8.98
C ASP A 59 0.94 -6.12 7.70
N THR A 60 0.84 -4.99 6.99
CA THR A 60 1.68 -4.72 5.82
C THR A 60 3.15 -4.62 6.21
N ALA A 61 3.46 -3.94 7.33
CA ALA A 61 4.81 -3.86 7.86
C ALA A 61 5.32 -5.25 8.27
N SER A 62 4.52 -6.05 9.00
CA SER A 62 4.87 -7.42 9.39
C SER A 62 5.12 -8.33 8.19
N MET A 63 4.33 -8.21 7.12
CA MET A 63 4.55 -8.96 5.88
C MET A 63 5.89 -8.58 5.21
N LEU A 64 6.23 -7.29 5.17
CA LEU A 64 7.51 -6.86 4.62
C LEU A 64 8.68 -7.38 5.46
N ASP A 65 8.61 -7.24 6.78
CA ASP A 65 9.66 -7.66 7.70
C ASP A 65 9.90 -9.18 7.66
N GLY A 66 8.82 -9.97 7.67
CA GLY A 66 8.89 -11.43 7.62
C GLY A 66 9.29 -12.03 6.26
N CYS A 67 9.32 -11.24 5.19
CA CYS A 67 9.70 -11.75 3.87
C CYS A 67 11.22 -11.97 3.78
N PRO A 68 11.74 -13.13 3.33
CA PRO A 68 13.18 -13.41 3.30
C PRO A 68 13.94 -12.68 2.18
N CYS A 69 13.26 -11.95 1.29
CA CYS A 69 13.94 -11.22 0.22
C CYS A 69 14.64 -9.95 0.73
N GLU A 70 15.73 -9.56 0.07
CA GLU A 70 16.51 -8.38 0.46
C GLU A 70 15.95 -7.09 -0.17
N ARG A 71 15.77 -7.09 -1.49
CA ARG A 71 15.45 -5.88 -2.27
C ARG A 71 13.96 -5.66 -2.52
N GLY A 72 13.13 -6.66 -2.21
CA GLY A 72 11.70 -6.68 -2.56
C GLY A 72 11.38 -7.66 -3.68
N CYS A 73 10.21 -8.30 -3.57
CA CYS A 73 9.75 -9.32 -4.52
C CYS A 73 8.21 -9.28 -4.70
N PRO A 74 7.65 -10.03 -5.66
CA PRO A 74 6.20 -10.20 -5.85
C PRO A 74 5.42 -10.58 -4.59
N SER A 75 6.03 -11.31 -3.67
CA SER A 75 5.39 -11.78 -2.43
C SER A 75 5.34 -10.74 -1.30
N CYS A 76 5.89 -9.53 -1.47
CA CYS A 76 5.90 -8.54 -0.39
C CYS A 76 5.62 -7.10 -0.86
N VAL A 77 6.60 -6.43 -1.46
CA VAL A 77 6.52 -4.98 -1.73
C VAL A 77 5.88 -4.69 -3.07
N GLN A 78 5.97 -5.62 -4.03
CA GLN A 78 5.38 -5.45 -5.36
C GLN A 78 3.88 -5.77 -5.38
N SER A 79 3.18 -5.24 -6.37
CA SER A 79 1.82 -5.64 -6.73
C SER A 79 1.65 -5.54 -8.24
N PRO A 80 0.92 -6.48 -8.89
CA PRO A 80 0.53 -6.34 -10.29
C PRO A 80 -0.43 -5.17 -10.53
N LYS A 81 -0.95 -4.54 -9.46
CA LYS A 81 -1.86 -3.39 -9.49
C LYS A 81 -1.17 -2.05 -9.20
N CYS A 82 0.16 -2.04 -9.19
CA CYS A 82 0.91 -0.84 -8.94
C CYS A 82 0.93 0.09 -10.17
N GLY A 83 0.38 1.29 -10.03
CA GLY A 83 0.21 2.28 -11.09
C GLY A 83 1.51 2.93 -11.58
N ASN A 84 2.63 2.74 -10.88
CA ASN A 84 3.98 3.14 -11.32
C ASN A 84 4.84 1.93 -11.75
N LEU A 85 4.21 0.80 -12.10
CA LEU A 85 4.90 -0.42 -12.54
C LEU A 85 5.90 -0.99 -11.53
N ASN A 86 5.69 -0.74 -10.23
CA ASN A 86 6.60 -1.12 -9.15
C ASN A 86 7.96 -0.40 -9.24
N GLU A 87 8.02 0.80 -9.81
CA GLU A 87 9.24 1.61 -9.87
C GLU A 87 9.04 3.05 -9.35
N PRO A 88 9.91 3.55 -8.46
CA PRO A 88 11.03 2.85 -7.80
C PRO A 88 10.55 1.83 -6.74
N LEU A 89 11.36 0.79 -6.51
CA LEU A 89 11.09 -0.24 -5.49
C LEU A 89 12.15 -0.23 -4.39
N ASP A 90 11.71 -0.07 -3.14
CA ASP A 90 12.58 -0.14 -1.97
C ASP A 90 11.85 -0.81 -0.81
N LYS A 91 12.25 -2.04 -0.47
CA LYS A 91 11.67 -2.80 0.65
C LYS A 91 11.97 -2.14 2.00
N ALA A 92 13.21 -1.73 2.25
CA ALA A 92 13.64 -1.19 3.53
C ALA A 92 13.03 0.21 3.76
N GLY A 93 13.01 1.03 2.71
CA GLY A 93 12.33 2.32 2.69
C GLY A 93 10.84 2.18 2.94
N ALA A 94 10.17 1.22 2.30
CA ALA A 94 8.75 0.94 2.52
C ALA A 94 8.47 0.52 3.98
N LEU A 95 9.24 -0.42 4.53
CA LEU A 95 9.09 -0.85 5.92
C LEU A 95 9.27 0.31 6.91
N THR A 96 10.31 1.12 6.71
CA THR A 96 10.58 2.31 7.53
C THR A 96 9.42 3.30 7.50
N LEU A 97 8.85 3.54 6.31
CA LEU A 97 7.72 4.45 6.15
C LEU A 97 6.48 3.95 6.88
N LEU A 98 6.12 2.67 6.74
CA LEU A 98 4.96 2.07 7.41
C LEU A 98 5.11 2.12 8.93
N GLN A 99 6.30 1.80 9.46
CA GLN A 99 6.57 1.89 10.90
C GLN A 99 6.44 3.31 11.44
N ARG A 100 6.87 4.33 10.67
CA ARG A 100 6.71 5.74 11.05
C ARG A 100 5.26 6.20 11.03
N MET A 101 4.45 5.71 10.08
CA MET A 101 3.02 6.00 10.03
C MET A 101 2.33 5.51 11.30
N LEU A 102 2.65 4.31 11.78
CA LEU A 102 2.08 3.73 13.02
C LEU A 102 2.56 4.44 14.29
N ALA A 103 3.81 4.91 14.32
CA ALA A 103 4.35 5.64 15.47
C ALA A 103 3.81 7.07 15.60
N SER A 104 3.10 7.57 14.59
CA SER A 104 2.54 8.93 14.55
C SER A 104 1.03 8.97 14.85
N SER A 105 0.43 7.81 15.12
CA SER A 105 -1.00 7.64 15.45
C SER A 105 -1.27 7.71 16.95
#